data_AF-A0A923SUP4-F1
#
_entry.id   AF-A0A923SUP4-F1
#
_cell.length_a   1.000
_cell.length_b   1.000
_cell.length_c   1.000
_cell.angle_alpha   90.00
_cell.angle_beta   90.00
_cell.angle_gamma   90.00
#
_symmetry.space_group_name_H-M   'P 1'
#
loop_
_entity.id
_entity.type
_entity.pdbx_description
1 polymer ?
#
loop_
_entity_poly.entity_id
_entity_poly.type
_entity_poly.pdbx_seq_one_letter_code
_entity_poly.pdbx_strand_id
1 'polypeptide(L)'
;MKKKLLFLPLIFISIILFAEEPPIESGGWHWDSGVTLNGKWFYNVAESYKEQDGWAYIEGHGKIHYWLYDTYTYHDGYGNSIIDKYVPTWIESMGYVIDFDHMRTVNPNNDLASSVKALMKQRGCDVSVALITRNPAAPYVVINNYDKSKDNYWTNIIPLIK
;
A
#
# COMPACT_ATOMS: atom_id res chain seq x y z
N MET A 1 -39.46 -25.09 46.86
CA MET A 1 -38.28 -24.32 46.41
C MET A 1 -38.19 -24.38 44.89
N LYS A 2 -38.54 -23.32 44.17
CA LYS A 2 -38.45 -23.23 42.70
C LYS A 2 -37.15 -22.49 42.34
N LYS A 3 -36.15 -23.18 41.80
CA LYS A 3 -34.97 -22.53 41.20
C LYS A 3 -35.36 -22.06 39.80
N LYS A 4 -35.47 -20.74 39.59
CA LYS A 4 -35.56 -20.14 38.26
C LYS A 4 -34.15 -20.07 37.69
N LEU A 5 -33.86 -20.90 36.69
CA LEU A 5 -32.63 -20.80 35.90
C LEU A 5 -32.86 -19.71 34.85
N LEU A 6 -32.20 -18.56 35.01
CA LEU A 6 -32.22 -17.48 34.03
C LEU A 6 -31.34 -17.92 32.85
N PHE A 7 -31.92 -18.14 31.67
CA PHE A 7 -31.16 -18.30 30.43
C PHE A 7 -30.79 -16.90 29.93
N LEU A 8 -29.50 -16.57 30.01
CA LEU A 8 -28.91 -15.39 29.38
C LEU A 8 -28.58 -15.76 27.92
N PRO A 9 -29.08 -15.08 26.89
CA PRO A 9 -28.61 -15.32 25.54
C PRO A 9 -27.20 -14.73 25.39
N LEU A 10 -26.19 -15.60 25.30
CA LEU A 10 -24.85 -15.22 24.89
C LEU A 10 -24.92 -14.81 23.41
N ILE A 11 -24.91 -13.50 23.16
CA ILE A 11 -24.70 -12.97 21.82
C ILE A 11 -23.22 -13.21 21.49
N PHE A 12 -22.93 -14.28 20.74
CA PHE A 12 -21.64 -14.46 20.09
C PHE A 12 -21.54 -13.42 18.96
N ILE A 13 -21.00 -12.24 19.27
CA ILE A 13 -20.50 -11.33 18.25
C ILE A 13 -19.21 -11.98 17.75
N SER A 14 -19.32 -12.77 16.68
CA SER A 14 -18.16 -13.15 15.89
C SER A 14 -17.64 -11.88 15.23
N ILE A 15 -16.67 -11.24 15.89
CA ILE A 15 -15.84 -10.21 15.25
C ILE A 15 -15.10 -10.94 14.15
N ILE A 16 -15.58 -10.78 12.91
CA ILE A 16 -14.81 -11.14 11.73
C ILE A 16 -13.64 -10.15 11.76
N LEU A 17 -12.52 -10.57 12.34
CA LEU A 17 -11.22 -9.94 12.14
C LEU A 17 -10.91 -10.10 10.66
N PHE A 18 -11.39 -9.17 9.84
CA PHE A 18 -10.67 -8.86 8.62
C PHE A 18 -9.31 -8.37 9.12
N ALA A 19 -8.25 -9.11 8.81
CA ALA A 19 -6.91 -8.58 8.96
C ALA A 19 -6.83 -7.36 8.04
N GLU A 20 -7.09 -6.19 8.60
CA GLU A 20 -6.87 -4.92 7.95
C GLU A 20 -5.37 -4.90 7.62
N GLU A 21 -5.02 -4.76 6.35
CA GLU A 21 -3.63 -4.69 5.90
C GLU A 21 -2.97 -3.58 6.72
N PRO A 22 -1.95 -3.91 7.54
CA PRO A 22 -1.41 -2.91 8.43
C PRO A 22 -0.71 -1.84 7.58
N PRO A 23 -0.64 -0.59 8.08
CA PRO A 23 0.14 0.46 7.45
C PRO A 23 1.48 -0.03 6.99
N ILE A 24 1.93 0.43 5.81
CA ILE A 24 3.28 0.09 5.38
C ILE A 24 4.23 0.48 6.50
N GLU A 25 4.08 1.67 7.11
CA GLU A 25 4.83 2.12 8.30
C GLU A 25 4.85 1.19 9.55
N SER A 26 3.95 0.20 9.64
CA SER A 26 3.88 -0.71 10.81
C SER A 26 5.05 -1.71 10.86
N GLY A 27 5.71 -1.97 9.73
CA GLY A 27 6.89 -2.84 9.65
C GLY A 27 8.22 -2.25 10.16
N GLY A 28 8.22 -1.15 10.94
CA GLY A 28 9.43 -0.60 11.58
C GLY A 28 10.29 0.36 10.72
N TRP A 29 9.70 1.40 10.15
CA TRP A 29 10.29 2.19 9.06
C TRP A 29 10.87 3.46 9.62
N HIS A 30 12.11 3.37 10.08
CA HIS A 30 12.86 4.53 10.51
C HIS A 30 14.17 4.66 9.76
N TRP A 31 14.62 5.90 9.64
CA TRP A 31 16.00 6.20 9.30
C TRP A 31 16.86 5.92 10.53
N ASP A 32 17.80 4.96 10.45
CA ASP A 32 18.61 4.51 11.59
C ASP A 32 19.32 5.63 12.36
N SER A 33 19.61 6.75 11.71
CA SER A 33 20.21 7.94 12.32
C SER A 33 19.39 9.21 12.09
N GLY A 34 18.14 9.08 11.64
CA GLY A 34 17.39 10.18 11.05
C GLY A 34 17.97 10.64 9.70
N VAL A 35 17.23 11.49 8.99
CA VAL A 35 17.67 12.12 7.75
C VAL A 35 17.15 13.55 7.67
N THR A 36 17.93 14.46 7.11
CA THR A 36 17.46 15.81 6.79
C THR A 36 17.16 15.90 5.30
N LEU A 37 15.90 16.15 4.97
CA LEU A 37 15.38 16.22 3.60
C LEU A 37 14.69 17.57 3.40
N ASN A 38 15.13 18.32 2.39
CA ASN A 38 14.63 19.67 2.09
C ASN A 38 14.56 20.58 3.34
N GLY A 39 15.59 20.51 4.20
CA GLY A 39 15.70 21.32 5.43
C GLY A 39 14.87 20.84 6.64
N LYS A 40 14.11 19.75 6.51
CA LYS A 40 13.36 19.15 7.62
C LYS A 40 13.99 17.81 8.03
N TRP A 41 14.14 17.61 9.34
CA TRP A 41 14.64 16.34 9.90
C TRP A 41 13.50 15.33 10.06
N PHE A 42 13.76 14.08 9.69
CA PHE A 42 12.82 12.96 9.79
C PHE A 42 13.48 11.77 10.45
N TYR A 43 12.75 11.13 11.37
CA TYR A 43 13.07 9.80 11.85
C TYR A 43 12.19 8.75 11.17
N ASN A 44 10.89 9.02 11.06
CA ASN A 44 9.93 8.12 10.41
C ASN A 44 9.98 8.29 8.88
N VAL A 45 10.05 7.17 8.18
CA VAL A 45 10.09 7.10 6.72
C VAL A 45 8.77 7.51 6.09
N ALA A 46 7.64 7.02 6.60
CA ALA A 46 6.31 7.33 6.11
C ALA A 46 6.01 8.83 6.23
N GLU A 47 6.45 9.47 7.31
CA GLU A 47 6.39 10.94 7.43
C GLU A 47 7.22 11.65 6.34
N SER A 48 8.41 11.12 6.03
CA SER A 48 9.28 11.71 5.00
C SER A 48 8.70 11.57 3.58
N TYR A 49 7.84 10.58 3.33
CA TYR A 49 7.13 10.39 2.07
C TYR A 49 5.67 10.86 2.11
N LYS A 50 5.23 11.48 3.21
CA LYS A 50 3.84 11.89 3.46
C LYS A 50 2.84 10.80 3.10
N GLU A 51 3.07 9.60 3.65
CA GLU A 51 2.19 8.44 3.47
C GLU A 51 0.75 8.79 3.83
N GLN A 52 -0.19 8.34 2.99
CA GLN A 52 -1.62 8.53 3.15
C GLN A 52 -2.35 7.26 2.69
N ASP A 53 -3.58 7.07 3.17
CA ASP A 53 -4.49 6.01 2.74
C ASP A 53 -5.56 6.51 1.74
N GLY A 54 -6.03 5.59 0.91
CA GLY A 54 -7.08 5.86 -0.04
C GLY A 54 -7.73 4.60 -0.62
N TRP A 55 -8.91 4.77 -1.18
CA TRP A 55 -9.63 3.68 -1.82
C TRP A 55 -10.08 4.10 -3.21
N ALA A 56 -9.88 3.23 -4.19
CA ALA A 56 -10.39 3.41 -5.54
C ALA A 56 -11.20 2.19 -5.97
N TYR A 57 -12.29 2.42 -6.72
CA TYR A 57 -13.02 1.36 -7.38
C TYR A 57 -12.38 1.06 -8.73
N ILE A 58 -12.05 -0.20 -8.97
CA ILE A 58 -11.48 -0.69 -10.22
C ILE A 58 -12.47 -1.68 -10.81
N GLU A 59 -12.88 -1.44 -12.06
CA GLU A 59 -13.76 -2.37 -12.77
C GLU A 59 -13.14 -3.78 -12.81
N GLY A 60 -13.97 -4.80 -12.55
CA GLY A 60 -13.50 -6.18 -12.48
C GLY A 60 -12.78 -6.58 -11.18
N HIS A 61 -12.28 -5.63 -10.38
CA HIS A 61 -11.58 -5.91 -9.12
C HIS A 61 -12.33 -5.43 -7.87
N GLY A 62 -13.22 -4.44 -7.99
CA GLY A 62 -13.98 -3.87 -6.88
C GLY A 62 -13.25 -2.73 -6.18
N LYS A 63 -13.57 -2.51 -4.91
CA LYS A 63 -12.96 -1.46 -4.08
C LYS A 63 -11.59 -1.95 -3.58
N ILE A 64 -10.51 -1.27 -3.98
CA ILE A 64 -9.13 -1.61 -3.61
C ILE A 64 -8.57 -0.51 -2.71
N HIS A 65 -7.83 -0.91 -1.69
CA HIS A 65 -7.08 -0.04 -0.79
C HIS A 65 -5.72 0.32 -1.40
N TYR A 66 -5.29 1.57 -1.22
CA TYR A 66 -4.02 2.10 -1.70
C TYR A 66 -3.29 2.86 -0.60
N TRP A 67 -2.01 2.55 -0.44
CA TRP A 67 -1.02 3.42 0.22
C TRP A 67 -0.51 4.43 -0.80
N LEU A 68 -0.45 5.70 -0.42
CA LEU A 68 -0.18 6.81 -1.33
C LEU A 68 1.00 7.64 -0.80
N TYR A 69 1.91 8.00 -1.69
CA TYR A 69 3.15 8.70 -1.31
C TYR A 69 3.41 9.92 -2.19
N ASP A 70 3.92 10.98 -1.56
CA ASP A 70 4.43 12.18 -2.21
C ASP A 70 5.95 12.16 -2.15
N THR A 71 6.58 11.72 -3.24
CA THR A 71 8.04 11.61 -3.34
C THR A 71 8.68 12.95 -3.72
N TYR A 72 7.91 13.95 -4.14
CA TYR A 72 8.48 15.23 -4.58
C TYR A 72 8.74 16.20 -3.44
N THR A 73 7.88 16.27 -2.42
CA THR A 73 7.99 17.32 -1.39
C THR A 73 9.34 17.29 -0.65
N TYR A 74 9.84 16.09 -0.34
CA TYR A 74 11.08 15.91 0.44
C TYR A 74 12.16 15.09 -0.29
N HIS A 75 11.79 14.26 -1.28
CA HIS A 75 12.70 13.33 -1.95
C HIS A 75 12.95 13.67 -3.43
N ASP A 76 12.50 14.83 -3.92
CA ASP A 76 12.73 15.29 -5.30
C ASP A 76 12.32 14.26 -6.39
N GLY A 77 11.23 13.52 -6.14
CA GLY A 77 10.74 12.48 -7.04
C GLY A 77 11.40 11.11 -6.83
N TYR A 78 12.28 10.96 -5.84
CA TYR A 78 13.02 9.73 -5.60
C TYR A 78 12.22 8.72 -4.76
N GLY A 79 11.46 7.86 -5.45
CA GLY A 79 10.64 6.79 -4.87
C GLY A 79 11.32 5.43 -4.70
N ASN A 80 12.57 5.23 -5.11
CA ASN A 80 13.19 3.90 -5.15
C ASN A 80 13.22 3.20 -3.78
N SER A 81 13.42 3.96 -2.69
CA SER A 81 13.38 3.38 -1.35
C SER A 81 12.06 2.65 -1.08
N ILE A 82 10.93 3.21 -1.55
CA ILE A 82 9.59 2.61 -1.45
C ILE A 82 9.58 1.24 -2.15
N ILE A 83 10.14 1.16 -3.35
CA ILE A 83 10.07 -0.04 -4.21
C ILE A 83 11.08 -1.11 -3.79
N ASP A 84 12.31 -0.72 -3.48
CA ASP A 84 13.47 -1.64 -3.42
C ASP A 84 13.71 -2.17 -2.01
N LYS A 85 13.38 -1.38 -0.99
CA LYS A 85 13.55 -1.76 0.41
C LYS A 85 12.21 -2.00 1.06
N TYR A 86 11.34 -1.04 0.80
CA TYR A 86 10.26 -0.81 1.70
C TYR A 86 9.09 -1.76 1.44
N VAL A 87 8.37 -1.60 0.35
CA VAL A 87 7.30 -2.51 -0.07
C VAL A 87 7.69 -4.00 0.07
N PRO A 88 8.93 -4.44 -0.30
CA PRO A 88 9.39 -5.79 -0.04
C PRO A 88 9.30 -6.23 1.44
N THR A 89 9.80 -5.42 2.37
CA THR A 89 9.76 -5.71 3.81
C THR A 89 8.32 -5.83 4.32
N TRP A 90 7.42 -4.94 3.86
CA TRP A 90 5.99 -5.01 4.19
C TRP A 90 5.37 -6.33 3.71
N ILE A 91 5.60 -6.69 2.45
CA ILE A 91 5.12 -7.94 1.83
C ILE A 91 5.59 -9.16 2.63
N GLU A 92 6.88 -9.23 2.94
CA GLU A 92 7.49 -10.34 3.69
C GLU A 92 6.92 -10.43 5.12
N SER A 93 6.66 -9.30 5.77
CA SER A 93 6.04 -9.26 7.11
C SER A 93 4.64 -9.88 7.14
N MET A 94 3.94 -9.90 6.01
CA MET A 94 2.63 -10.55 5.85
C MET A 94 2.74 -12.06 5.51
N GLY A 95 3.96 -12.59 5.40
CA GLY A 95 4.24 -14.00 5.10
C GLY A 95 4.22 -14.34 3.61
N TYR A 96 4.34 -13.34 2.73
CA TYR A 96 4.52 -13.56 1.29
C TYR A 96 6.00 -13.63 0.93
N VAL A 97 6.31 -14.37 -0.13
CA VAL A 97 7.61 -14.38 -0.80
C VAL A 97 7.47 -13.66 -2.13
N ILE A 98 8.43 -12.80 -2.45
CA ILE A 98 8.44 -12.05 -3.72
C ILE A 98 9.01 -12.94 -4.83
N ASP A 99 8.26 -13.05 -5.93
CA ASP A 99 8.71 -13.72 -7.13
C ASP A 99 9.44 -12.72 -8.04
N PHE A 100 10.72 -12.51 -7.74
CA PHE A 100 11.57 -11.56 -8.46
C PHE A 100 11.70 -11.90 -9.95
N ASP A 101 11.63 -13.18 -10.32
CA ASP A 101 11.80 -13.65 -11.70
C ASP A 101 10.64 -13.23 -12.62
N HIS A 102 9.46 -12.97 -12.04
CA HIS A 102 8.24 -12.61 -12.77
C HIS A 102 7.79 -11.17 -12.54
N MET A 103 8.61 -10.34 -11.89
CA MET A 103 8.37 -8.90 -11.79
C MET A 103 8.31 -8.27 -13.19
N ARG A 104 7.38 -7.35 -13.39
CA ARG A 104 7.27 -6.62 -14.67
C ARG A 104 6.91 -5.16 -14.48
N THR A 105 7.38 -4.35 -15.42
CA THR A 105 7.10 -2.92 -15.49
C THR A 105 6.33 -2.59 -16.77
N VAL A 106 5.26 -1.83 -16.63
CA VAL A 106 4.48 -1.26 -17.75
C VAL A 106 4.80 0.24 -17.83
N ASN A 107 5.49 0.67 -18.87
CA ASN A 107 5.91 2.07 -19.07
C ASN A 107 5.89 2.46 -20.57
N PRO A 108 5.05 3.42 -21.01
CA PRO A 108 4.02 4.10 -20.22
C PRO A 108 2.84 3.18 -19.92
N ASN A 109 2.16 3.40 -18.79
CA ASN A 109 0.88 2.79 -18.48
C ASN A 109 -0.28 3.74 -18.82
N ASN A 110 -0.71 3.71 -20.08
CA ASN A 110 -1.84 4.50 -20.54
C ASN A 110 -3.18 4.00 -19.97
N ASP A 111 -3.24 2.71 -19.66
CA ASP A 111 -4.45 2.00 -19.23
C ASP A 111 -4.67 1.99 -17.72
N LEU A 112 -3.84 2.72 -16.95
CA LEU A 112 -4.09 2.88 -15.52
C LEU A 112 -5.49 3.47 -15.30
N ALA A 113 -6.27 2.80 -14.45
CA ALA A 113 -7.66 3.15 -14.19
C ALA A 113 -7.82 4.62 -13.75
N SER A 114 -8.81 5.30 -14.34
CA SER A 114 -9.08 6.72 -14.08
C SER A 114 -9.38 7.03 -12.61
N SER A 115 -9.95 6.08 -11.87
CA SER A 115 -10.19 6.20 -10.43
C SER A 115 -8.90 6.26 -9.61
N VAL A 116 -7.86 5.51 -10.00
CA VAL A 116 -6.53 5.57 -9.34
C VAL A 116 -5.84 6.89 -9.67
N LYS A 117 -5.86 7.29 -10.94
CA LYS A 117 -5.34 8.60 -11.38
C LYS A 117 -6.00 9.76 -10.60
N ALA A 118 -7.33 9.70 -10.46
CA ALA A 118 -8.09 10.70 -9.70
C ALA A 118 -7.74 10.68 -8.20
N LEU A 119 -7.60 9.50 -7.59
CA LEU A 119 -7.19 9.36 -6.20
C LEU A 119 -5.81 9.96 -5.94
N MET A 120 -4.81 9.59 -6.75
CA MET A 120 -3.44 10.13 -6.65
C MET A 120 -3.43 11.65 -6.79
N LYS A 121 -4.14 12.18 -7.79
CA LYS A 121 -4.27 13.63 -8.00
C LYS A 121 -4.96 14.33 -6.83
N GLN A 122 -6.05 13.78 -6.29
CA GLN A 122 -6.80 14.36 -5.18
C GLN A 122 -5.96 14.41 -3.89
N ARG A 123 -5.10 13.42 -3.65
CA ARG A 123 -4.23 13.33 -2.47
C ARG A 123 -2.89 14.04 -2.64
N GLY A 124 -2.61 14.55 -3.85
CA GLY A 124 -1.34 15.20 -4.16
C GLY A 124 -0.15 14.24 -4.14
N CYS A 125 -0.38 12.97 -4.47
CA CYS A 125 0.62 11.91 -4.45
C CYS A 125 1.03 11.52 -5.86
N ASP A 126 2.26 11.05 -6.01
CA ASP A 126 2.83 10.57 -7.28
C ASP A 126 3.12 9.06 -7.28
N VAL A 127 3.03 8.40 -6.12
CA VAL A 127 3.10 6.94 -6.01
C VAL A 127 1.85 6.39 -5.32
N SER A 128 1.35 5.26 -5.81
CA SER A 128 0.33 4.45 -5.15
C SER A 128 0.74 2.98 -5.09
N VAL A 129 0.50 2.31 -3.97
CA VAL A 129 0.82 0.90 -3.73
C VAL A 129 -0.45 0.18 -3.30
N ALA A 130 -0.77 -0.96 -3.92
CA ALA A 130 -1.88 -1.81 -3.51
C ALA A 130 -1.48 -3.29 -3.52
N LEU A 131 -1.91 -4.02 -2.50
CA LEU A 131 -1.85 -5.47 -2.46
C LEU A 131 -3.14 -6.05 -3.06
N ILE A 132 -3.00 -6.94 -4.04
CA ILE A 132 -4.11 -7.61 -4.71
C ILE A 132 -4.08 -9.09 -4.37
N THR A 133 -5.02 -9.52 -3.53
CA THR A 133 -5.13 -10.92 -3.02
C THR A 133 -6.39 -11.65 -3.46
N ARG A 134 -7.19 -11.03 -4.34
CA ARG A 134 -8.49 -11.57 -4.76
C ARG A 134 -8.39 -12.94 -5.46
N ASN A 135 -7.28 -13.20 -6.16
CA ASN A 135 -6.92 -14.55 -6.58
C ASN A 135 -5.85 -15.09 -5.61
N PRO A 136 -6.22 -15.96 -4.65
CA PRO A 136 -5.27 -16.48 -3.66
C PRO A 136 -4.14 -17.29 -4.27
N ALA A 137 -4.31 -17.83 -5.49
CA ALA A 137 -3.28 -18.61 -6.18
C ALA A 137 -2.24 -17.74 -6.91
N ALA A 138 -2.50 -16.44 -7.07
CA ALA A 138 -1.59 -15.49 -7.71
C ALA A 138 -1.76 -14.08 -7.13
N PRO A 139 -1.42 -13.88 -5.83
CA PRO A 139 -1.40 -12.55 -5.24
C PRO A 139 -0.28 -11.71 -5.87
N TYR A 140 -0.46 -10.39 -5.89
CA TYR A 140 0.55 -9.47 -6.40
C TYR A 140 0.42 -8.08 -5.78
N VAL A 141 1.53 -7.35 -5.71
CA VAL A 141 1.54 -5.92 -5.42
C VAL A 141 1.62 -5.12 -6.71
N VAL A 142 0.87 -4.02 -6.76
CA VAL A 142 0.93 -3.03 -7.84
C VAL A 142 1.46 -1.73 -7.28
N ILE A 143 2.50 -1.19 -7.91
CA ILE A 143 3.03 0.14 -7.60
C ILE A 143 2.85 1.02 -8.82
N ASN A 144 1.98 2.02 -8.77
CA ASN A 144 1.81 3.00 -9.83
C ASN A 144 2.57 4.27 -9.48
N ASN A 145 3.28 4.81 -10.46
CA ASN A 145 4.10 5.99 -10.34
C ASN A 145 3.69 7.02 -11.40
N TYR A 146 3.79 8.30 -11.07
CA TYR A 146 3.52 9.42 -11.96
C TYR A 146 4.74 10.31 -12.10
N ASP A 147 5.31 10.39 -13.30
CA ASP A 147 6.42 11.31 -13.61
C ASP A 147 5.83 12.66 -14.04
N LYS A 148 5.94 13.66 -13.15
CA LYS A 148 5.44 15.02 -13.40
C LYS A 148 6.11 15.70 -14.60
N SER A 149 7.35 15.33 -14.91
CA SER A 149 8.12 15.97 -16.00
C SER A 149 7.65 15.51 -17.38
N LYS A 150 7.16 14.27 -17.47
CA LYS A 150 6.70 13.64 -18.73
C LYS A 150 5.18 13.52 -18.83
N ASP A 151 4.46 13.92 -17.76
CA ASP A 151 3.02 13.73 -17.62
C ASP A 151 2.59 12.29 -17.96
N ASN A 152 3.31 11.31 -17.41
CA ASN A 152 3.06 9.91 -17.71
C ASN A 152 3.02 9.03 -16.45
N TYR A 153 2.28 7.93 -16.56
CA TYR A 153 2.22 6.91 -15.53
C TYR A 153 3.06 5.71 -15.94
N TRP A 154 3.60 5.00 -14.95
CA TRP A 154 4.18 3.68 -15.14
C TRP A 154 3.88 2.80 -13.92
N THR A 155 3.87 1.49 -14.11
CA THR A 155 3.41 0.55 -13.08
C THR A 155 4.37 -0.62 -12.95
N ASN A 156 4.81 -0.90 -11.72
CA ASN A 156 5.43 -2.17 -11.37
C ASN A 156 4.37 -3.15 -10.87
N ILE A 157 4.49 -4.40 -11.31
CA ILE A 157 3.68 -5.52 -10.84
C ILE A 157 4.63 -6.54 -10.26
N ILE A 158 4.43 -6.86 -8.99
CA ILE A 158 5.29 -7.70 -8.18
C ILE A 158 4.49 -8.94 -7.78
N PRO A 159 4.66 -10.07 -8.49
CA PRO A 159 3.97 -11.32 -8.14
C PRO A 159 4.46 -11.86 -6.81
N LEU A 160 3.54 -12.47 -6.07
CA LEU A 160 3.77 -13.00 -4.73
C LEU A 160 3.45 -14.49 -4.67
N ILE A 161 4.18 -15.20 -3.82
CA ILE A 161 3.98 -16.61 -3.47
C ILE A 161 3.65 -16.69 -1.98
N LYS A 162 2.79 -17.62 -1.60
CA LYS A 162 2.44 -17.89 -0.21
C LYS A 162 2.66 -19.37 0.11
#